data_AF-A0A7S0ANY3-F1
#
_entry.id   AF-A0A7S0ANY3-F1
#
_cell.length_a   1.000
_cell.length_b   1.000
_cell.length_c   1.000
_cell.angle_alpha   90.00
_cell.angle_beta   90.00
_cell.angle_gamma   90.00
#
_symmetry.space_group_name_H-M   'P 1'
#
loop_
_entity.id
_entity.type
_entity.pdbx_description
1 polymer ?
#
loop_
_entity_poly.entity_id
_entity_poly.type
_entity_poly.pdbx_seq_one_letter_code
_entity_poly.pdbx_strand_id
1 'polypeptide(L)'
;MTEGAAEESNGSVVVKREPGERRGFARSPEEQCSPRSPQAVASIHRTVLPEKALPAEDTPMDHWAKDHYCFQVALINQVVKPPWIRCFGSLGTGFVGVRPDRGAVTPAAVAATAGVPEATAAAANDATAAREAEAGGGADAGAGADCTSGAAASTATCTDGAEAARAAGQPGECLVPADATIVIFVNAPGAALQTRGGRTIDGYKDALDRSQRTLEWSAQRSDKNNKRIEAIIGHCRRGGRVVVGVRSPSNRHFQLLGQVSHIDELQRARFLVEHGDHIIQERGTRTFHKTITVACLNIGLRSGVGLAAARYPLKGEARWCSACCYAPPKALLHFGELQDEGVAAFQSPARASWQRERAKAKLEAKLEADSPVVPLKRLRCKQPVVKEEKTLSPPRVCVKAEIADDEAPPRPGPGMTAVKLEPPEEPTEGMSPEAFGYSMAVAS
;
A
#
# COMPACT_ATOMS: atom_id res chain seq x y z
N MET A 1 20.06 -48.59 27.84
CA MET A 1 19.37 -47.43 28.44
C MET A 1 17.95 -47.45 27.90
N THR A 2 17.00 -47.49 28.81
CA THR A 2 15.63 -47.97 28.66
C THR A 2 14.74 -47.08 27.80
N GLU A 3 13.90 -47.75 27.02
CA GLU A 3 12.76 -47.27 26.25
C GLU A 3 11.72 -46.57 27.12
N GLY A 4 10.97 -45.64 26.54
CA GLY A 4 9.84 -44.96 27.18
C GLY A 4 8.89 -44.41 26.12
N ALA A 5 8.07 -45.28 25.54
CA ALA A 5 6.93 -44.92 24.70
C ALA A 5 5.75 -44.53 25.59
N ALA A 6 5.21 -43.33 25.39
CA ALA A 6 3.98 -42.87 26.03
C ALA A 6 2.83 -42.97 25.03
N GLU A 7 1.87 -43.83 25.36
CA GLU A 7 0.66 -44.12 24.61
C GLU A 7 -0.45 -43.18 25.15
N GLU A 8 -0.92 -42.24 24.31
CA GLU A 8 -2.07 -41.38 24.65
C GLU A 8 -3.38 -42.01 24.15
N SER A 9 -4.19 -42.46 25.10
CA SER A 9 -5.52 -43.03 24.87
C SER A 9 -6.56 -41.95 24.58
N ASN A 10 -7.18 -42.01 23.40
CA ASN A 10 -8.32 -41.16 23.00
C ASN A 10 -9.63 -41.62 23.67
N GLY A 11 -10.19 -40.76 24.52
CA GLY A 11 -11.52 -40.95 25.12
C GLY A 11 -12.65 -40.54 24.17
N SER A 12 -13.49 -41.50 23.79
CA SER A 12 -14.71 -41.30 23.00
C SER A 12 -15.86 -40.75 23.85
N VAL A 13 -16.40 -39.59 23.49
CA VAL A 13 -17.62 -39.02 24.10
C VAL A 13 -18.84 -39.42 23.27
N VAL A 14 -19.69 -40.27 23.86
CA VAL A 14 -21.00 -40.66 23.32
C VAL A 14 -22.03 -39.58 23.66
N VAL A 15 -22.49 -38.86 22.64
CA VAL A 15 -23.61 -37.90 22.78
C VAL A 15 -24.93 -38.60 22.48
N LYS A 16 -25.75 -38.70 23.53
CA LYS A 16 -27.12 -39.24 23.53
C LYS A 16 -28.06 -38.26 22.81
N ARG A 17 -28.70 -38.70 21.71
CA ARG A 17 -29.78 -37.97 21.03
C ARG A 17 -31.13 -38.37 21.63
N GLU A 18 -31.94 -37.39 22.02
CA GLU A 18 -33.38 -37.56 22.30
C GLU A 18 -34.22 -37.03 21.12
N PRO A 19 -35.32 -37.71 20.72
CA PRO A 19 -36.25 -37.20 19.74
C PRO A 19 -37.41 -36.43 20.42
N GLY A 20 -37.41 -35.11 20.25
CA GLY A 20 -38.49 -34.22 20.69
C GLY A 20 -39.47 -33.92 19.55
N GLU A 21 -40.52 -34.72 19.48
CA GLU A 21 -41.73 -34.56 18.68
C GLU A 21 -42.43 -33.21 18.98
N ARG A 22 -42.63 -32.34 17.97
CA ARG A 22 -43.58 -31.22 18.09
C ARG A 22 -44.46 -31.07 16.86
N ARG A 23 -45.74 -30.98 17.20
CA ARG A 23 -46.96 -30.99 16.41
C ARG A 23 -47.07 -29.78 15.49
N GLY A 24 -47.76 -30.02 14.39
CA GLY A 24 -48.04 -29.05 13.34
C GLY A 24 -48.92 -27.88 13.79
N PHE A 25 -48.82 -26.83 12.99
CA PHE A 25 -49.84 -25.82 12.82
C PHE A 25 -50.03 -25.60 11.32
N ALA A 26 -51.12 -26.17 10.82
CA ALA A 26 -51.69 -25.81 9.53
C ALA A 26 -52.22 -24.37 9.62
N ARG A 27 -51.76 -23.49 8.73
CA ARG A 27 -52.49 -22.28 8.31
C ARG A 27 -52.15 -21.98 6.84
N SER A 28 -53.06 -22.38 5.96
CA SER A 28 -53.45 -21.61 4.76
C SER A 28 -54.77 -20.90 5.12
N PRO A 29 -55.17 -19.77 4.49
CA PRO A 29 -55.19 -19.64 3.04
C PRO A 29 -54.83 -18.26 2.45
N GLU A 30 -54.39 -18.31 1.18
CA GLU A 30 -54.76 -17.44 0.06
C GLU A 30 -55.14 -15.98 0.34
N GLU A 31 -54.17 -15.07 0.14
CA GLU A 31 -54.47 -13.70 -0.28
C GLU A 31 -54.14 -13.54 -1.77
N GLN A 32 -55.21 -13.36 -2.56
CA GLN A 32 -55.19 -12.98 -3.96
C GLN A 32 -54.56 -11.59 -4.10
N CYS A 33 -53.39 -11.52 -4.73
CA CYS A 33 -52.78 -10.26 -5.15
C CYS A 33 -53.11 -9.99 -6.62
N SER A 34 -53.98 -9.00 -6.86
CA SER A 34 -54.32 -8.51 -8.20
C SER A 34 -53.09 -8.03 -8.99
N PRO A 35 -53.04 -8.21 -10.32
CA PRO A 35 -51.94 -7.72 -11.14
C PRO A 35 -51.98 -6.19 -11.24
N ARG A 36 -50.95 -5.52 -10.72
CA ARG A 36 -50.72 -4.08 -10.97
C ARG A 36 -50.16 -3.88 -12.38
N SER A 37 -50.81 -2.94 -13.08
CA SER A 37 -50.45 -2.38 -14.38
C SER A 37 -48.95 -2.01 -14.50
N PRO A 38 -48.31 -2.25 -15.65
CA PRO A 38 -46.93 -1.83 -15.91
C PRO A 38 -46.87 -0.31 -16.08
N GLN A 39 -46.40 0.39 -15.04
CA GLN A 39 -45.99 1.79 -15.18
C GLN A 39 -44.64 1.86 -15.89
N ALA A 40 -44.61 2.68 -16.95
CA ALA A 40 -43.44 3.00 -17.75
C ALA A 40 -42.28 3.44 -16.86
N VAL A 41 -41.18 2.68 -16.91
CA VAL A 41 -39.94 3.02 -16.23
C VAL A 41 -39.27 4.11 -17.06
N ALA A 42 -39.34 5.35 -16.58
CA ALA A 42 -38.60 6.46 -17.17
C ALA A 42 -37.09 6.13 -17.13
N SER A 43 -36.49 6.05 -18.31
CA SER A 43 -35.05 5.85 -18.50
C SER A 43 -34.31 7.07 -17.93
N ILE A 44 -33.79 6.94 -16.71
CA ILE A 44 -32.92 7.94 -16.10
C ILE A 44 -31.56 7.80 -16.78
N HIS A 45 -31.28 8.71 -17.72
CA HIS A 45 -29.98 8.85 -18.34
C HIS A 45 -28.91 9.10 -17.27
N ARG A 46 -28.11 8.07 -17.02
CA ARG A 46 -26.91 8.09 -16.19
C ARG A 46 -25.95 9.17 -16.68
N THR A 47 -25.82 10.27 -15.94
CA THR A 47 -24.69 11.19 -16.10
C THR A 47 -23.46 10.49 -15.52
N VAL A 48 -22.76 9.71 -16.33
CA VAL A 48 -21.42 9.21 -15.97
C VAL A 48 -20.53 10.44 -15.87
N LEU A 49 -20.26 10.89 -14.65
CA LEU A 49 -19.20 11.88 -14.43
C LEU A 49 -17.93 11.29 -15.03
N PRO A 50 -17.22 12.02 -15.92
CA PRO A 50 -16.04 11.50 -16.57
C PRO A 50 -15.05 11.05 -15.50
N GLU A 51 -14.67 9.77 -15.55
CA GLU A 51 -13.60 9.24 -14.73
C GLU A 51 -12.39 10.12 -15.04
N LYS A 52 -11.96 10.90 -14.03
CA LYS A 52 -10.89 11.89 -14.18
C LYS A 52 -9.70 11.15 -14.79
N ALA A 53 -9.40 11.44 -16.06
CA ALA A 53 -8.27 10.84 -16.75
C ALA A 53 -7.06 11.00 -15.83
N LEU A 54 -6.33 9.90 -15.60
CA LEU A 54 -5.07 10.00 -14.87
C LEU A 54 -4.26 11.06 -15.62
N PRO A 55 -3.78 12.13 -14.94
CA PRO A 55 -3.07 13.19 -15.62
C PRO A 55 -1.87 12.56 -16.31
N ALA A 56 -1.95 12.49 -17.65
CA ALA A 56 -0.93 11.90 -18.51
C ALA A 56 0.21 12.87 -18.79
N GLU A 57 0.25 13.99 -18.07
CA GLU A 57 1.23 15.04 -18.28
C GLU A 57 2.37 14.85 -17.29
N ASP A 58 3.58 14.80 -17.85
CA ASP A 58 4.85 14.75 -17.15
C ASP A 58 4.95 15.90 -16.15
N THR A 59 4.45 15.68 -14.95
CA THR A 59 4.38 16.73 -13.95
C THR A 59 5.69 16.72 -13.18
N PRO A 60 6.45 17.84 -13.17
CA PRO A 60 7.53 18.01 -12.22
C PRO A 60 7.00 17.77 -10.80
N MET A 61 7.81 17.13 -9.96
CA MET A 61 7.39 16.91 -8.58
C MET A 61 7.47 18.21 -7.78
N ASP A 62 6.34 18.61 -7.18
CA ASP A 62 6.29 19.76 -6.28
C ASP A 62 7.38 19.69 -5.19
N HIS A 63 8.01 20.82 -4.86
CA HIS A 63 9.06 20.89 -3.85
C HIS A 63 8.63 20.31 -2.49
N TRP A 64 7.43 20.66 -2.03
CA TRP A 64 6.88 20.18 -0.75
C TRP A 64 6.77 18.65 -0.70
N ALA A 65 6.47 18.01 -1.84
CA ALA A 65 6.36 16.56 -1.91
C ALA A 65 7.74 15.90 -1.77
N LYS A 66 8.80 16.54 -2.27
CA LYS A 66 10.17 16.04 -2.10
C LYS A 66 10.60 16.06 -0.64
N ASP A 67 10.26 17.13 0.07
CA ASP A 67 10.59 17.25 1.50
C ASP A 67 9.79 16.26 2.35
N HIS A 68 8.49 16.11 2.06
CA HIS A 68 7.62 15.21 2.81
C HIS A 68 7.95 13.72 2.58
N TYR A 69 8.37 13.37 1.36
CA TYR A 69 8.71 12.00 0.95
C TYR A 69 10.22 11.82 0.70
N CYS A 70 11.05 12.51 1.48
CA CYS A 70 12.50 12.56 1.27
C CYS A 70 13.17 11.17 1.22
N PHE A 71 12.70 10.21 2.01
CA PHE A 71 13.24 8.84 2.01
C PHE A 71 12.87 8.05 0.74
N GLN A 72 11.66 8.24 0.22
CA GLN A 72 11.26 7.65 -1.05
C GLN A 72 12.02 8.29 -2.21
N VAL A 73 12.18 9.62 -2.18
CA VAL A 73 12.96 10.37 -3.17
C VAL A 73 14.43 9.93 -3.17
N ALA A 74 15.02 9.71 -2.00
CA ALA A 74 16.38 9.20 -1.90
C ALA A 74 16.55 7.83 -2.58
N LEU A 75 15.62 6.89 -2.37
CA LEU A 75 15.63 5.61 -3.08
C LEU A 75 15.46 5.80 -4.59
N ILE A 76 14.55 6.67 -5.02
CA ILE A 76 14.34 6.94 -6.44
C ILE A 76 15.62 7.47 -7.07
N ASN A 77 16.30 8.42 -6.43
CA ASN A 77 17.57 8.98 -6.91
C ASN A 77 18.69 7.93 -7.00
N GLN A 78 18.64 6.88 -6.17
CA GLN A 78 19.56 5.74 -6.26
C GLN A 78 19.33 4.91 -7.53
N VAL A 79 18.07 4.74 -7.97
CA VAL A 79 17.73 3.87 -9.11
C VAL A 79 17.52 4.59 -10.43
N VAL A 80 17.21 5.88 -10.40
CA VAL A 80 17.00 6.78 -11.54
C VAL A 80 17.73 8.09 -11.28
N LYS A 81 18.70 8.41 -12.14
CA LYS A 81 19.50 9.63 -12.03
C LYS A 81 18.59 10.87 -12.15
N PRO A 82 18.64 11.82 -11.20
CA PRO A 82 17.93 13.09 -11.35
C PRO A 82 18.55 13.95 -12.46
N PRO A 83 17.79 14.85 -13.12
CA PRO A 83 16.36 15.08 -12.90
C PRO A 83 15.48 13.97 -13.49
N TRP A 84 14.37 13.68 -12.80
CA TRP A 84 13.34 12.75 -13.26
C TRP A 84 11.95 13.33 -13.03
N ILE A 85 11.00 12.85 -13.82
CA ILE A 85 9.59 13.24 -13.83
C ILE A 85 8.71 12.05 -13.46
N ARG A 86 7.55 12.32 -12.84
CA ARG A 86 6.59 11.28 -12.44
C ARG A 86 5.61 11.03 -13.58
N CYS A 87 5.47 9.78 -14.00
CA CYS A 87 4.54 9.38 -15.07
C CYS A 87 3.45 8.39 -14.61
N PHE A 88 3.58 7.77 -13.43
CA PHE A 88 2.59 6.80 -12.93
C PHE A 88 2.53 6.77 -11.40
N GLY A 89 1.34 6.56 -10.83
CA GLY A 89 1.15 6.46 -9.37
C GLY A 89 1.52 7.72 -8.60
N SER A 90 1.76 7.58 -7.29
CA SER A 90 2.27 8.66 -6.42
C SER A 90 2.98 8.10 -5.19
N LEU A 91 3.87 8.89 -4.58
CA LEU A 91 4.66 8.44 -3.41
C LEU A 91 3.80 7.99 -2.22
N GLY A 92 2.58 8.51 -2.09
CA GLY A 92 1.61 8.12 -1.05
C GLY A 92 0.82 6.85 -1.35
N THR A 93 0.91 6.28 -2.56
CA THR A 93 0.19 5.05 -2.94
C THR A 93 0.99 3.76 -2.72
N GLY A 94 2.23 3.87 -2.25
CA GLY A 94 3.14 2.73 -2.05
C GLY A 94 3.89 2.29 -3.31
N PHE A 95 3.71 2.98 -4.44
CA PHE A 95 4.52 2.81 -5.64
C PHE A 95 4.50 4.09 -6.48
N VAL A 96 5.51 4.28 -7.32
CA VAL A 96 5.60 5.40 -8.27
C VAL A 96 6.33 4.96 -9.54
N GLY A 97 5.85 5.38 -10.71
CA GLY A 97 6.59 5.30 -11.96
C GLY A 97 7.24 6.64 -12.26
N VAL A 98 8.54 6.60 -12.52
CA VAL A 98 9.36 7.76 -12.84
C VAL A 98 10.17 7.50 -14.11
N ARG A 99 10.53 8.56 -14.83
CA ARG A 99 11.46 8.48 -15.96
C ARG A 99 12.44 9.64 -15.94
N PRO A 100 13.66 9.49 -16.48
CA PRO A 100 14.59 10.60 -16.64
C PRO A 100 13.93 11.76 -17.39
N ASP A 101 14.16 12.98 -16.92
CA ASP A 101 13.67 14.17 -17.61
C ASP A 101 14.55 14.46 -18.82
N ARG A 102 14.08 14.05 -20.01
CA ARG A 102 14.78 14.28 -21.28
C ARG A 102 14.73 15.75 -21.72
N GLY A 103 13.79 16.53 -21.20
CA GLY A 103 13.63 17.95 -21.53
C GLY A 103 14.55 18.86 -20.72
N ALA A 104 14.98 18.42 -19.53
CA ALA A 104 15.87 19.18 -18.65
C ALA A 104 17.36 19.07 -18.99
N VAL A 105 17.74 18.40 -20.09
CA VAL A 105 19.11 18.51 -20.61
C VAL A 105 19.25 19.89 -21.23
N THR A 106 19.62 20.87 -20.40
CA THR A 106 19.92 22.22 -20.85
C THR A 106 21.00 22.13 -21.93
N PRO A 107 20.78 22.67 -23.14
CA PRO A 107 21.75 22.62 -24.24
C PRO A 107 23.17 23.12 -23.87
N ALA A 108 23.27 23.91 -22.80
CA ALA A 108 24.52 24.44 -22.26
C ALA A 108 25.53 23.37 -21.82
N ALA A 109 25.09 22.19 -21.34
CA ALA A 109 26.02 21.13 -20.91
C ALA A 109 26.64 20.35 -22.08
N VAL A 110 25.93 20.27 -23.22
CA VAL A 110 26.44 19.59 -24.42
C VAL A 110 27.50 20.44 -25.13
N ALA A 111 27.40 21.77 -25.04
CA ALA A 111 28.40 22.69 -25.61
C ALA A 111 29.76 22.65 -24.89
N ALA A 112 29.81 22.35 -23.59
CA ALA A 112 31.05 22.33 -22.81
C ALA A 112 31.91 21.08 -23.05
N THR A 113 31.38 20.04 -23.70
CA THR A 113 32.10 18.77 -23.93
C THR A 113 32.60 18.61 -25.38
N ALA A 114 32.23 19.53 -26.28
CA ALA A 114 32.64 19.51 -27.69
C ALA A 114 33.99 20.20 -27.97
N GLY A 115 34.77 20.53 -26.93
CA GLY A 115 35.95 21.39 -27.02
C GLY A 115 37.30 20.75 -26.69
N VAL A 116 37.43 19.41 -26.65
CA VAL A 116 38.75 18.76 -26.51
C VAL A 116 39.14 18.10 -27.84
N PRO A 117 40.10 18.64 -28.59
CA PRO A 117 40.61 17.99 -29.79
C PRO A 117 41.32 16.68 -29.40
N GLU A 118 40.79 15.60 -29.96
CA GLU A 118 41.32 14.24 -29.93
C GLU A 118 42.69 14.20 -30.63
N ALA A 119 43.75 14.21 -29.84
CA ALA A 119 45.10 13.97 -30.34
C ALA A 119 45.31 12.46 -30.54
N THR A 120 45.42 12.11 -31.81
CA THR A 120 45.86 10.86 -32.43
C THR A 120 46.86 10.02 -31.62
N ALA A 121 46.54 8.75 -31.40
CA ALA A 121 47.53 7.67 -31.27
C ALA A 121 46.97 6.37 -31.87
N ALA A 122 47.37 6.11 -33.11
CA ALA A 122 47.18 4.85 -33.82
C ALA A 122 48.42 3.97 -33.67
N ALA A 123 48.23 2.71 -33.26
CA ALA A 123 49.06 1.53 -33.60
C ALA A 123 48.47 0.31 -32.87
N ALA A 124 47.75 -0.57 -33.57
CA ALA A 124 48.25 -1.86 -34.08
C ALA A 124 48.34 -2.96 -33.01
N ASN A 125 47.44 -3.95 -33.06
CA ASN A 125 47.80 -5.27 -33.54
C ASN A 125 46.59 -6.19 -33.72
N ASP A 126 46.68 -6.92 -34.82
CA ASP A 126 45.83 -7.97 -35.36
C ASP A 126 46.37 -9.36 -34.94
N ALA A 127 45.61 -10.41 -35.24
CA ALA A 127 45.83 -11.86 -34.99
C ALA A 127 45.24 -12.39 -33.66
N THR A 128 44.53 -13.52 -33.58
CA THR A 128 44.49 -14.71 -34.45
C THR A 128 43.19 -15.49 -34.21
N ALA A 129 42.73 -16.21 -35.23
CA ALA A 129 41.62 -17.15 -35.19
C ALA A 129 42.04 -18.57 -34.74
N ALA A 130 41.02 -19.36 -34.35
CA ALA A 130 40.81 -20.80 -34.61
C ALA A 130 40.87 -21.80 -33.41
N ARG A 131 39.73 -22.52 -33.30
CA ARG A 131 39.48 -23.94 -32.90
C ARG A 131 39.84 -24.35 -31.46
N GLU A 132 39.06 -25.17 -30.75
CA GLU A 132 38.58 -26.52 -31.09
C GLU A 132 37.18 -26.85 -30.54
N ALA A 133 36.61 -27.90 -31.15
CA ALA A 133 35.37 -28.59 -30.80
C ALA A 133 35.67 -29.88 -29.99
N GLU A 134 34.61 -30.68 -29.77
CA GLU A 134 34.52 -32.02 -29.15
C GLU A 134 34.07 -31.98 -27.67
N ALA A 135 33.24 -32.89 -27.12
CA ALA A 135 32.31 -33.90 -27.61
C ALA A 135 31.70 -34.59 -26.36
N GLY A 136 30.51 -35.19 -26.50
CA GLY A 136 29.96 -36.23 -25.61
C GLY A 136 29.04 -35.71 -24.50
N GLY A 137 27.83 -36.23 -24.27
CA GLY A 137 27.21 -37.48 -24.67
C GLY A 137 26.49 -38.07 -23.44
N GLY A 138 25.24 -38.50 -23.56
CA GLY A 138 24.54 -39.23 -22.49
C GLY A 138 23.02 -39.15 -22.55
N ALA A 139 22.40 -40.16 -23.14
CA ALA A 139 20.97 -40.43 -23.12
C ALA A 139 20.64 -41.46 -22.01
N ASP A 140 19.46 -41.35 -21.39
CA ASP A 140 18.57 -42.46 -21.00
C ASP A 140 17.27 -41.85 -20.42
N ALA A 141 16.10 -42.00 -21.05
CA ALA A 141 15.18 -43.15 -21.01
C ALA A 141 14.58 -43.42 -19.62
N GLY A 142 13.27 -43.21 -19.49
CA GLY A 142 12.50 -43.49 -18.28
C GLY A 142 11.01 -43.27 -18.48
N ALA A 143 10.39 -44.12 -19.30
CA ALA A 143 8.94 -44.24 -19.45
C ALA A 143 8.31 -44.85 -18.19
N GLY A 144 7.09 -44.44 -17.83
CA GLY A 144 6.37 -45.08 -16.72
C GLY A 144 4.97 -44.54 -16.44
N ALA A 145 3.99 -45.14 -17.14
CA ALA A 145 2.65 -45.53 -16.68
C ALA A 145 1.58 -44.48 -16.31
N ASP A 146 0.62 -44.38 -17.24
CA ASP A 146 -0.84 -44.41 -17.07
C ASP A 146 -1.40 -44.82 -15.69
N CYS A 147 -2.40 -44.07 -15.22
CA CYS A 147 -3.50 -44.57 -14.38
C CYS A 147 -4.79 -43.78 -14.69
N THR A 148 -5.72 -44.44 -15.36
CA THR A 148 -7.08 -43.97 -15.70
C THR A 148 -8.10 -44.36 -14.60
N SER A 149 -9.25 -43.67 -14.64
CA SER A 149 -10.56 -43.95 -14.00
C SER A 149 -10.74 -43.48 -12.53
N GLY A 150 -11.88 -42.90 -12.10
CA GLY A 150 -13.15 -42.65 -12.79
C GLY A 150 -14.17 -41.88 -11.91
N ALA A 151 -15.06 -41.18 -12.61
CA ALA A 151 -16.51 -40.96 -12.42
C ALA A 151 -17.16 -40.56 -11.05
N ALA A 152 -17.95 -39.48 -11.18
CA ALA A 152 -19.32 -39.23 -10.65
C ALA A 152 -19.49 -38.87 -9.16
N ALA A 153 -20.32 -37.91 -8.70
CA ALA A 153 -21.39 -37.07 -9.30
C ALA A 153 -21.71 -35.85 -8.38
N SER A 154 -22.29 -34.79 -8.99
CA SER A 154 -23.36 -33.87 -8.51
C SER A 154 -23.35 -33.37 -7.04
N THR A 155 -23.55 -32.09 -6.71
CA THR A 155 -24.77 -31.33 -7.02
C THR A 155 -24.61 -29.83 -6.66
N ALA A 156 -25.36 -28.98 -7.40
CA ALA A 156 -25.90 -27.67 -7.03
C ALA A 156 -24.99 -26.42 -7.13
N THR A 157 -24.79 -25.99 -8.38
CA THR A 157 -24.32 -24.63 -8.73
C THR A 157 -25.52 -23.67 -8.79
N CYS A 158 -25.57 -22.69 -7.90
CA CYS A 158 -26.44 -21.53 -8.05
C CYS A 158 -25.75 -20.53 -9.01
N THR A 159 -26.03 -20.66 -10.30
CA THR A 159 -25.64 -19.65 -11.30
C THR A 159 -26.65 -18.52 -11.28
N ASP A 160 -26.36 -17.44 -10.55
CA ASP A 160 -26.89 -16.10 -10.81
C ASP A 160 -25.99 -15.05 -10.14
N GLY A 161 -25.04 -14.55 -10.93
CA GLY A 161 -24.06 -13.52 -10.53
C GLY A 161 -23.04 -13.16 -11.62
N ALA A 162 -23.37 -13.43 -12.89
CA ALA A 162 -22.44 -13.36 -14.02
C ALA A 162 -22.57 -12.07 -14.88
N GLU A 163 -23.00 -10.95 -14.29
CA GLU A 163 -23.19 -9.68 -15.02
C GLU A 163 -22.33 -8.52 -14.47
N ALA A 164 -21.11 -8.84 -14.02
CA ALA A 164 -20.07 -7.84 -13.73
C ALA A 164 -18.68 -8.20 -14.31
N ALA A 165 -18.56 -9.30 -15.05
CA ALA A 165 -17.27 -9.86 -15.48
C ALA A 165 -17.02 -9.87 -17.01
N ARG A 166 -17.88 -9.25 -17.84
CA ARG A 166 -17.76 -9.28 -19.31
C ARG A 166 -17.46 -7.94 -19.99
N ALA A 167 -16.90 -6.98 -19.26
CA ALA A 167 -16.14 -5.90 -19.89
C ALA A 167 -14.66 -6.32 -19.98
N ALA A 168 -14.38 -7.37 -20.77
CA ALA A 168 -13.03 -7.60 -21.29
C ALA A 168 -12.77 -6.52 -22.34
N GLY A 169 -12.57 -5.29 -21.86
CA GLY A 169 -12.10 -4.18 -22.67
C GLY A 169 -10.80 -4.59 -23.35
N GLN A 170 -10.60 -4.08 -24.56
CA GLN A 170 -9.32 -4.17 -25.27
C GLN A 170 -8.18 -4.01 -24.27
N PRO A 171 -7.10 -4.82 -24.36
CA PRO A 171 -6.00 -4.81 -23.42
C PRO A 171 -5.59 -3.36 -23.20
N GLY A 172 -5.98 -2.82 -22.04
CA GLY A 172 -6.00 -1.38 -21.82
C GLY A 172 -4.61 -0.86 -22.10
N GLU A 173 -4.51 0.14 -22.97
CA GLU A 173 -3.25 0.76 -23.30
C GLU A 173 -2.49 1.01 -22.01
N CYS A 174 -1.35 0.35 -21.87
CA CYS A 174 -0.63 0.41 -20.63
C CYS A 174 -0.06 1.82 -20.49
N LEU A 175 -0.66 2.58 -19.58
CA LEU A 175 -0.43 4.01 -19.36
C LEU A 175 1.01 4.35 -18.93
N VAL A 176 1.88 3.35 -18.73
CA VAL A 176 3.25 3.53 -18.27
C VAL A 176 4.22 3.47 -19.44
N PRO A 177 5.00 4.54 -19.73
CA PRO A 177 6.05 4.52 -20.74
C PRO A 177 7.01 3.35 -20.55
N ALA A 178 7.52 2.78 -21.65
CA ALA A 178 8.41 1.63 -21.60
C ALA A 178 9.76 1.95 -20.92
N ASP A 179 10.23 3.20 -21.03
CA ASP A 179 11.47 3.68 -20.43
C ASP A 179 11.31 4.14 -18.97
N ALA A 180 10.10 4.07 -18.42
CA ALA A 180 9.88 4.36 -17.01
C ALA A 180 10.45 3.25 -16.12
N THR A 181 10.82 3.63 -14.90
CA THR A 181 11.10 2.72 -13.80
C THR A 181 9.98 2.84 -12.77
N ILE A 182 9.32 1.72 -12.46
CA ILE A 182 8.36 1.64 -11.36
C ILE A 182 9.11 1.23 -10.09
N VAL A 183 9.00 2.05 -9.05
CA VAL A 183 9.53 1.78 -7.71
C VAL A 183 8.37 1.42 -6.79
N ILE A 184 8.38 0.21 -6.22
CA ILE A 184 7.42 -0.25 -5.20
C ILE A 184 8.05 -0.07 -3.82
N PHE A 185 7.32 0.53 -2.90
CA PHE A 185 7.77 0.81 -1.53
C PHE A 185 7.08 -0.14 -0.56
N VAL A 186 7.87 -0.97 0.12
CA VAL A 186 7.41 -1.97 1.09
C VAL A 186 7.96 -1.61 2.46
N ASN A 187 7.14 -1.77 3.50
CA ASN A 187 7.63 -1.67 4.88
C ASN A 187 7.93 -3.08 5.36
N ALA A 188 9.09 -3.28 5.99
CA ALA A 188 9.43 -4.54 6.62
C ALA A 188 8.37 -4.93 7.67
N PRO A 189 8.10 -6.24 7.91
CA PRO A 189 7.16 -6.68 8.93
C PRO A 189 7.49 -6.14 10.34
N GLY A 190 8.78 -5.92 10.62
CA GLY A 190 9.24 -5.34 11.87
C GLY A 190 9.02 -3.82 11.97
N ALA A 191 8.81 -3.12 10.84
CA ALA A 191 8.66 -1.68 10.81
C ALA A 191 7.42 -1.22 11.60
N ALA A 192 7.53 -0.04 12.22
CA ALA A 192 6.40 0.56 12.92
C ALA A 192 5.24 0.75 11.94
N LEU A 193 4.25 -0.14 12.01
CA LEU A 193 3.02 -0.03 11.27
C LEU A 193 2.38 1.32 11.56
N GLN A 194 1.80 1.96 10.54
CA GLN A 194 1.10 3.22 10.72
C GLN A 194 0.04 3.05 11.81
N THR A 195 0.17 3.80 12.89
CA THR A 195 -0.82 3.86 13.96
C THR A 195 -1.78 5.01 13.71
N ARG A 196 -3.07 4.79 13.93
CA ARG A 196 -4.08 5.85 13.93
C ARG A 196 -4.89 5.78 15.22
N GLY A 197 -4.84 6.84 16.02
CA GLY A 197 -5.46 6.87 17.35
C GLY A 197 -4.90 5.81 18.30
N GLY A 198 -3.57 5.61 18.28
CA GLY A 198 -2.87 4.61 19.12
C GLY A 198 -3.11 3.14 18.72
N ARG A 199 -3.95 2.87 17.70
CA ARG A 199 -4.17 1.52 17.17
C ARG A 199 -3.37 1.33 15.89
N THR A 200 -2.66 0.21 15.79
CA THR A 200 -2.02 -0.21 14.54
C THR A 200 -3.08 -0.44 13.49
N ILE A 201 -2.96 0.25 12.35
CA ILE A 201 -3.75 -0.09 11.16
C ILE A 201 -3.15 -1.39 10.64
N ASP A 202 -3.99 -2.40 10.47
CA ASP A 202 -3.59 -3.72 9.97
C ASP A 202 -2.77 -3.54 8.69
N GLY A 203 -1.49 -3.88 8.77
CA GLY A 203 -0.52 -3.68 7.71
C GLY A 203 -0.76 -4.64 6.56
N TYR A 204 -0.22 -4.30 5.40
CA TYR A 204 -0.06 -5.30 4.36
C TYR A 204 0.90 -6.37 4.88
N LYS A 205 0.49 -7.63 4.78
CA LYS A 205 1.30 -8.78 5.18
C LYS A 205 2.10 -9.21 3.97
N ASP A 206 3.13 -8.43 3.66
CA ASP A 206 4.06 -8.81 2.60
C ASP A 206 5.02 -9.88 3.18
N ALA A 207 5.34 -10.89 2.38
CA ALA A 207 6.14 -12.04 2.81
C ALA A 207 7.27 -12.30 1.82
N LEU A 208 8.53 -12.20 2.30
CA LEU A 208 9.74 -12.43 1.50
C LEU A 208 10.23 -13.86 1.70
N ASP A 209 10.29 -14.64 0.64
CA ASP A 209 11.01 -15.92 0.59
C ASP A 209 12.38 -15.70 -0.06
N ARG A 210 13.43 -15.76 0.77
CA ARG A 210 14.82 -15.59 0.32
C ARG A 210 15.27 -16.74 -0.59
N SER A 211 14.80 -17.96 -0.33
CA SER A 211 15.24 -19.15 -1.06
C SER A 211 14.71 -19.14 -2.49
N GLN A 212 13.44 -18.77 -2.65
CA GLN A 212 12.80 -18.66 -3.96
C GLN A 212 13.02 -17.32 -4.64
N ARG A 213 13.59 -16.33 -3.92
CA ARG A 213 13.71 -14.94 -4.37
C ARG A 213 12.34 -14.38 -4.78
N THR A 214 11.35 -14.55 -3.92
CA THR A 214 9.98 -14.09 -4.16
C THR A 214 9.47 -13.21 -3.02
N LEU A 215 8.61 -12.26 -3.36
CA LEU A 215 7.90 -11.41 -2.40
C LEU A 215 6.39 -11.46 -2.71
N GLU A 216 5.59 -11.96 -1.78
CA GLU A 216 4.15 -11.76 -1.82
C GLU A 216 3.87 -10.28 -1.53
N TRP A 217 3.33 -9.57 -2.53
CA TRP A 217 3.05 -8.15 -2.46
C TRP A 217 1.55 -7.89 -2.61
N SER A 218 1.01 -7.02 -1.75
CA SER A 218 -0.38 -6.56 -1.83
C SER A 218 -0.45 -5.11 -2.32
N ALA A 219 -1.27 -4.84 -3.34
CA ALA A 219 -1.52 -3.48 -3.78
C ALA A 219 -2.39 -2.70 -2.75
N GLN A 220 -2.44 -1.38 -2.90
CA GLN A 220 -3.25 -0.54 -2.02
C GLN A 220 -4.76 -0.87 -2.15
N ARG A 221 -5.50 -0.83 -1.02
CA ARG A 221 -6.96 -1.08 -0.96
C ARG A 221 -7.83 -0.25 -1.92
N SER A 222 -7.31 0.86 -2.45
CA SER A 222 -8.00 1.64 -3.46
C SER A 222 -8.03 0.99 -4.86
N ASP A 223 -7.18 -0.02 -5.13
CA ASP A 223 -7.10 -0.71 -6.42
C ASP A 223 -8.19 -1.80 -6.60
N LYS A 224 -9.44 -1.44 -6.32
CA LYS A 224 -10.58 -2.37 -6.36
C LYS A 224 -10.89 -2.94 -7.75
N ASN A 225 -10.41 -2.27 -8.81
CA ASN A 225 -10.65 -2.65 -10.20
C ASN A 225 -9.41 -3.27 -10.85
N ASN A 226 -8.34 -3.53 -10.08
CA ASN A 226 -7.06 -4.07 -10.56
C ASN A 226 -6.34 -3.20 -11.61
N LYS A 227 -6.79 -1.97 -11.85
CA LYS A 227 -6.22 -1.09 -12.89
C LYS A 227 -4.73 -0.83 -12.65
N ARG A 228 -4.32 -0.64 -11.38
CA ARG A 228 -2.93 -0.30 -11.04
C ARG A 228 -2.04 -1.53 -11.10
N ILE A 229 -2.45 -2.63 -10.48
CA ILE A 229 -1.66 -3.87 -10.51
C ILE A 229 -1.51 -4.41 -11.93
N GLU A 230 -2.57 -4.37 -12.75
CA GLU A 230 -2.49 -4.79 -14.16
C GLU A 230 -1.56 -3.87 -14.98
N ALA A 231 -1.54 -2.56 -14.70
CA ALA A 231 -0.61 -1.65 -15.36
C ALA A 231 0.85 -1.96 -15.00
N ILE A 232 1.15 -2.30 -13.74
CA ILE A 232 2.49 -2.70 -13.30
C ILE A 232 2.91 -4.02 -13.97
N ILE A 233 2.02 -5.01 -13.98
CA ILE A 233 2.26 -6.30 -14.65
C ILE A 233 2.49 -6.10 -16.14
N GLY A 234 1.64 -5.29 -16.79
CA GLY A 234 1.77 -4.95 -18.20
C GLY A 234 3.11 -4.27 -18.50
N HIS A 235 3.54 -3.32 -17.66
CA HIS A 235 4.83 -2.63 -17.79
C HIS A 235 6.00 -3.61 -17.67
N CYS A 236 6.00 -4.48 -16.65
CA CYS A 236 7.02 -5.53 -16.48
C CYS A 236 7.09 -6.46 -17.69
N ARG A 237 5.95 -6.90 -18.24
CA ARG A 237 5.88 -7.78 -19.43
C ARG A 237 6.42 -7.14 -20.71
N ARG A 238 6.39 -5.81 -20.81
CA ARG A 238 6.99 -5.08 -21.94
C ARG A 238 8.49 -4.82 -21.77
N GLY A 239 9.13 -5.41 -20.75
CA GLY A 239 10.53 -5.16 -20.42
C GLY A 239 10.76 -3.87 -19.64
N GLY A 240 9.69 -3.23 -19.14
CA GLY A 240 9.79 -2.08 -18.26
C GLY A 240 10.41 -2.46 -16.92
N ARG A 241 11.16 -1.53 -16.32
CA ARG A 241 11.93 -1.82 -15.10
C ARG A 241 11.06 -1.64 -13.87
N VAL A 242 10.92 -2.70 -13.06
CA VAL A 242 10.25 -2.65 -11.76
C VAL A 242 11.26 -2.98 -10.66
N VAL A 243 11.36 -2.12 -9.65
CA VAL A 243 12.26 -2.31 -8.50
C VAL A 243 11.48 -2.20 -7.20
N VAL A 244 11.93 -2.92 -6.17
CA VAL A 244 11.31 -2.90 -4.85
C VAL A 244 12.28 -2.32 -3.84
N GLY A 245 11.82 -1.31 -3.08
CA GLY A 245 12.53 -0.78 -1.93
C GLY A 245 11.85 -1.18 -0.63
N VAL A 246 12.64 -1.55 0.37
CA VAL A 246 12.15 -1.97 1.69
C VAL A 246 12.62 -0.99 2.77
N ARG A 247 11.70 -0.59 3.64
CA ARG A 247 11.99 0.22 4.83
C ARG A 247 12.12 -0.67 6.06
N SER A 248 13.28 -0.65 6.69
CA SER A 248 13.53 -1.34 7.97
C SER A 248 12.85 -0.61 9.15
N PRO A 249 12.51 -1.30 10.26
CA PRO A 249 12.13 -0.65 11.52
C PRO A 249 13.15 0.32 12.09
N SER A 250 14.44 0.02 11.94
CA SER A 250 15.51 0.80 12.56
C SER A 250 15.89 2.02 11.74
N ASN A 251 15.65 1.96 10.43
CA ASN A 251 16.10 2.96 9.48
C ASN A 251 14.90 3.62 8.80
N ARG A 252 14.89 4.96 8.78
CA ARG A 252 13.85 5.71 8.07
C ARG A 252 14.01 5.64 6.55
N HIS A 253 15.21 5.33 6.05
CA HIS A 253 15.52 5.19 4.63
C HIS A 253 15.06 3.84 4.08
N PHE A 254 14.71 3.84 2.79
CA PHE A 254 14.46 2.60 2.06
C PHE A 254 15.80 2.04 1.54
N GLN A 255 15.93 0.72 1.60
CA GLN A 255 17.01 -0.03 0.96
C GLN A 255 16.46 -0.75 -0.25
N LEU A 256 17.25 -0.81 -1.33
CA LEU A 256 16.86 -1.57 -2.51
C LEU A 256 16.82 -3.06 -2.16
N LEU A 257 15.69 -3.72 -2.39
CA LEU A 257 15.55 -5.17 -2.23
C LEU A 257 16.01 -5.91 -3.48
N GLY A 258 15.65 -5.40 -4.65
CA GLY A 258 16.02 -6.02 -5.92
C GLY A 258 15.18 -5.52 -7.09
N GLN A 259 15.56 -5.97 -8.27
CA GLN A 259 14.81 -5.76 -9.51
C GLN A 259 13.91 -6.97 -9.77
N VAL A 260 12.63 -6.68 -10.03
CA VAL A 260 11.63 -7.70 -10.36
C VAL A 260 11.89 -8.21 -11.78
N SER A 261 12.03 -9.52 -11.93
CA SER A 261 12.19 -10.19 -13.22
C SER A 261 10.84 -10.47 -13.87
N HIS A 262 9.87 -10.95 -13.10
CA HIS A 262 8.50 -11.20 -13.54
C HIS A 262 7.52 -11.19 -12.35
N ILE A 263 6.23 -11.16 -12.66
CA ILE A 263 5.14 -11.08 -11.69
C ILE A 263 4.09 -12.14 -12.01
N ASP A 264 3.86 -13.02 -11.04
CA ASP A 264 2.95 -14.17 -11.14
C ASP A 264 1.88 -14.17 -10.04
N GLU A 265 1.07 -15.23 -10.01
CA GLU A 265 0.04 -15.52 -9.01
C GLU A 265 -0.89 -14.33 -8.69
N LEU A 266 -1.33 -13.62 -9.73
CA LEU A 266 -2.22 -12.47 -9.57
C LEU A 266 -3.56 -12.90 -8.95
N GLN A 267 -3.74 -12.56 -7.67
CA GLN A 267 -5.02 -12.61 -6.99
C GLN A 267 -5.70 -11.26 -7.20
N ARG A 268 -6.72 -11.24 -8.06
CA ARG A 268 -7.51 -10.02 -8.32
C ARG A 268 -8.24 -9.57 -7.06
N ALA A 269 -8.50 -8.27 -6.98
CA ALA A 269 -9.32 -7.66 -5.94
C ALA A 269 -10.68 -8.37 -5.88
N ARG A 270 -11.07 -8.80 -4.68
CA ARG A 270 -12.29 -9.59 -4.45
C ARG A 270 -13.27 -8.81 -3.61
N PHE A 271 -14.51 -8.74 -4.07
CA PHE A 271 -15.61 -8.20 -3.27
C PHE A 271 -15.98 -9.20 -2.17
N LEU A 272 -16.04 -8.74 -0.92
CA LEU A 272 -16.13 -9.60 0.25
C LEU A 272 -17.55 -9.77 0.79
N VAL A 273 -18.54 -9.01 0.31
CA VAL A 273 -19.92 -9.09 0.82
C VAL A 273 -20.65 -10.21 0.09
N GLU A 274 -21.25 -11.11 0.85
CA GLU A 274 -21.97 -12.28 0.35
C GLU A 274 -23.49 -12.12 0.50
N HIS A 275 -24.27 -12.85 -0.30
CA HIS A 275 -25.73 -12.82 -0.24
C HIS A 275 -26.21 -13.19 1.18
N GLY A 276 -27.11 -12.38 1.73
CA GLY A 276 -27.62 -12.56 3.09
C GLY A 276 -26.78 -11.86 4.18
N ASP A 277 -25.59 -11.36 3.87
CA ASP A 277 -24.75 -10.65 4.84
C ASP A 277 -25.51 -9.45 5.43
N HIS A 278 -25.39 -9.29 6.75
CA HIS A 278 -25.75 -8.06 7.43
C HIS A 278 -24.67 -7.01 7.18
N ILE A 279 -25.07 -5.88 6.59
CA ILE A 279 -24.19 -4.78 6.23
C ILE A 279 -24.62 -3.50 6.95
N ILE A 280 -23.67 -2.57 7.07
CA ILE A 280 -23.86 -1.30 7.78
C ILE A 280 -23.85 -0.17 6.75
N GLN A 281 -24.93 0.60 6.71
CA GLN A 281 -25.08 1.79 5.88
C GLN A 281 -24.78 3.05 6.69
N GLU A 282 -23.88 3.88 6.19
CA GLU A 282 -23.69 5.26 6.64
C GLU A 282 -24.86 6.14 6.15
N ARG A 283 -25.64 6.71 7.07
CA ARG A 283 -26.70 7.66 6.72
C ARG A 283 -26.08 8.93 6.12
N GLY A 284 -26.64 9.43 5.02
CA GLY A 284 -26.16 10.64 4.34
C GLY A 284 -25.13 10.38 3.22
N THR A 285 -24.17 9.47 3.39
CA THR A 285 -23.19 9.16 2.33
C THR A 285 -23.62 7.99 1.43
N ARG A 286 -24.59 7.18 1.88
CA ARG A 286 -24.99 5.90 1.25
C ARG A 286 -23.80 4.94 1.05
N THR A 287 -22.78 5.05 1.91
CA THR A 287 -21.65 4.13 1.91
C THR A 287 -22.00 2.89 2.73
N PHE A 288 -21.73 1.71 2.18
CA PHE A 288 -22.01 0.43 2.80
C PHE A 288 -20.70 -0.26 3.22
N HIS A 289 -20.75 -0.85 4.41
CA HIS A 289 -19.63 -1.52 5.07
C HIS A 289 -20.03 -2.95 5.42
N LYS A 290 -19.17 -3.93 5.10
CA LYS A 290 -19.27 -5.28 5.67
C LYS A 290 -19.05 -5.23 7.19
N THR A 291 -17.96 -4.57 7.58
CA THR A 291 -17.59 -4.33 8.98
C THR A 291 -16.91 -2.96 9.07
N ILE A 292 -17.25 -2.15 10.07
CA ILE A 292 -16.55 -0.87 10.29
C ILE A 292 -15.22 -1.14 11.00
N THR A 293 -14.12 -0.87 10.31
CA THR A 293 -12.75 -0.95 10.87
C THR A 293 -12.19 0.46 11.11
N VAL A 294 -11.01 0.56 11.73
CA VAL A 294 -10.30 1.86 11.91
C VAL A 294 -10.01 2.54 10.56
N ALA A 295 -9.80 1.75 9.50
CA ALA A 295 -9.58 2.26 8.15
C ALA A 295 -10.87 2.81 7.51
N CYS A 296 -12.05 2.37 7.95
CA CYS A 296 -13.33 2.88 7.48
C CYS A 296 -13.65 4.28 8.01
N LEU A 297 -13.05 4.68 9.13
CA LEU A 297 -13.36 5.94 9.81
C LEU A 297 -13.01 7.16 8.93
N ASN A 298 -14.03 7.68 8.25
CA ASN A 298 -14.02 8.97 7.56
C ASN A 298 -14.42 10.11 8.53
N ILE A 299 -14.49 11.35 8.04
CA ILE A 299 -14.89 12.51 8.87
C ILE A 299 -16.33 12.33 9.38
N GLY A 300 -17.25 11.85 8.53
CA GLY A 300 -18.65 11.62 8.90
C GLY A 300 -18.81 10.62 10.04
N LEU A 301 -18.20 9.44 9.94
CA LEU A 301 -18.22 8.43 11.00
C LEU A 301 -17.61 8.96 12.31
N ARG A 302 -16.57 9.80 12.23
CA ARG A 302 -15.99 10.45 13.42
C ARG A 302 -16.92 11.49 14.05
N SER A 303 -17.72 12.18 13.24
CA SER A 303 -18.70 13.15 13.70
C SER A 303 -20.02 12.53 14.18
N GLY A 304 -20.12 11.19 14.24
CA GLY A 304 -21.31 10.50 14.73
C GLY A 304 -22.44 10.39 13.69
N VAL A 305 -22.11 10.27 12.40
CA VAL A 305 -23.10 9.95 11.36
C VAL A 305 -23.91 8.71 11.76
N GLY A 306 -25.23 8.79 11.63
CA GLY A 306 -26.12 7.69 11.97
C GLY A 306 -25.82 6.44 11.11
N LEU A 307 -25.91 5.26 11.73
CA LEU A 307 -25.74 3.98 11.06
C LEU A 307 -27.10 3.29 10.90
N ALA A 308 -27.29 2.59 9.79
CA ALA A 308 -28.45 1.71 9.59
C ALA A 308 -27.97 0.31 9.22
N ALA A 309 -28.60 -0.71 9.79
CA ALA A 309 -28.38 -2.08 9.35
C ALA A 309 -29.20 -2.35 8.08
N ALA A 310 -28.62 -3.06 7.13
CA ALA A 310 -29.28 -3.57 5.94
C ALA A 310 -28.85 -5.02 5.67
N ARG A 311 -29.52 -5.68 4.73
CA ARG A 311 -29.12 -7.01 4.23
C ARG A 311 -28.74 -6.90 2.76
N TYR A 312 -27.66 -7.57 2.37
CA TYR A 312 -27.29 -7.73 0.97
C TYR A 312 -28.09 -8.89 0.36
N PRO A 313 -28.60 -8.80 -0.89
CA PRO A 313 -28.43 -7.72 -1.84
C PRO A 313 -29.33 -6.52 -1.56
N LEU A 314 -28.82 -5.34 -1.91
CA LEU A 314 -29.56 -4.09 -1.79
C LEU A 314 -30.35 -3.82 -3.07
N LYS A 315 -31.50 -3.16 -2.94
CA LYS A 315 -32.24 -2.62 -4.07
C LYS A 315 -31.67 -1.24 -4.42
N GLY A 316 -31.14 -1.08 -5.64
CA GLY A 316 -30.62 0.19 -6.16
C GLY A 316 -29.10 0.35 -6.07
N GLU A 317 -28.61 1.57 -6.30
CA GLU A 317 -27.18 1.88 -6.32
C GLU A 317 -26.57 1.91 -4.92
N ALA A 318 -25.44 1.23 -4.74
CA ALA A 318 -24.71 1.15 -3.49
C ALA A 318 -23.25 1.58 -3.65
N ARG A 319 -22.76 2.44 -2.74
CA ARG A 319 -21.34 2.79 -2.67
C ARG A 319 -20.67 1.90 -1.63
N TRP A 320 -19.81 0.99 -2.07
CA TRP A 320 -19.10 0.08 -1.17
C TRP A 320 -17.81 0.70 -0.64
N CYS A 321 -17.56 0.55 0.67
CA CYS A 321 -16.33 0.98 1.30
C CYS A 321 -15.13 0.14 0.80
N SER A 322 -14.12 0.79 0.22
CA SER A 322 -12.91 0.11 -0.26
C SER A 322 -12.07 -0.51 0.86
N ALA A 323 -12.22 -0.05 2.10
CA ALA A 323 -11.39 -0.52 3.22
C ALA A 323 -11.83 -1.91 3.73
N CYS A 324 -13.14 -2.15 3.84
CA CYS A 324 -13.69 -3.37 4.46
C CYS A 324 -14.49 -4.28 3.53
N CYS A 325 -14.97 -3.76 2.38
CA CYS A 325 -15.81 -4.55 1.47
C CYS A 325 -15.00 -5.24 0.36
N TYR A 326 -13.70 -4.96 0.27
CA TYR A 326 -12.83 -5.53 -0.76
C TYR A 326 -11.55 -6.08 -0.12
N ALA A 327 -11.12 -7.25 -0.58
CA ALA A 327 -9.74 -7.69 -0.44
C ALA A 327 -8.90 -6.99 -1.53
N PRO A 328 -7.76 -6.37 -1.17
CA PRO A 328 -6.86 -5.79 -2.17
C PRO A 328 -6.29 -6.88 -3.09
N PRO A 329 -5.90 -6.54 -4.32
CA PRO A 329 -5.22 -7.50 -5.17
C PRO A 329 -3.82 -7.80 -4.66
N LYS A 330 -3.36 -9.01 -4.91
CA LYS A 330 -2.04 -9.52 -4.54
C LYS A 330 -1.33 -10.10 -5.74
N ALA A 331 -0.01 -10.08 -5.73
CA ALA A 331 0.82 -10.77 -6.71
C ALA A 331 2.12 -11.26 -6.08
N LEU A 332 2.72 -12.26 -6.70
CA LEU A 332 4.04 -12.77 -6.33
C LEU A 332 5.10 -12.10 -7.21
N LEU A 333 5.99 -11.32 -6.62
CA LEU A 333 7.08 -10.66 -7.31
C LEU A 333 8.31 -11.55 -7.28
N HIS A 334 8.84 -11.92 -8.44
CA HIS A 334 10.07 -12.71 -8.55
C HIS A 334 11.25 -11.78 -8.82
N PHE A 335 12.38 -12.01 -8.16
CA PHE A 335 13.58 -11.23 -8.34
C PHE A 335 14.65 -12.01 -9.09
N GLY A 336 15.32 -11.38 -10.05
CA GLY A 336 16.53 -11.96 -10.65
C GLY A 336 17.66 -12.07 -9.62
N GLU A 337 17.83 -10.99 -8.85
CA GLU A 337 18.82 -10.85 -7.80
C GLU A 337 18.21 -10.10 -6.61
N LEU A 338 18.50 -10.59 -5.41
CA LEU A 338 18.18 -9.92 -4.16
C LEU A 338 19.44 -9.25 -3.61
N GLN A 339 19.32 -7.99 -3.21
CA GLN A 339 20.38 -7.24 -2.54
C GLN A 339 20.36 -7.56 -1.05
N ASP A 340 21.51 -7.92 -0.49
CA ASP A 340 21.63 -8.36 0.90
C ASP A 340 21.21 -7.27 1.90
N GLU A 341 21.45 -5.99 1.59
CA GLU A 341 21.02 -4.86 2.43
C GLU A 341 19.50 -4.77 2.50
N GLY A 342 18.82 -4.98 1.38
CA GLY A 342 17.36 -4.97 1.32
C GLY A 342 16.73 -6.18 2.01
N VAL A 343 17.34 -7.36 1.88
CA VAL A 343 16.93 -8.57 2.60
C VAL A 343 17.11 -8.38 4.11
N ALA A 344 18.26 -7.87 4.55
CA ALA A 344 18.53 -7.55 5.94
C ALA A 344 17.56 -6.49 6.48
N ALA A 345 17.22 -5.48 5.68
CA ALA A 345 16.22 -4.47 6.03
C ALA A 345 14.81 -5.08 6.20
N PHE A 346 14.42 -6.03 5.34
CA PHE A 346 13.13 -6.72 5.43
C PHE A 346 13.04 -7.65 6.64
N GLN A 347 14.09 -8.42 6.89
CA GLN A 347 14.15 -9.40 7.99
C GLN A 347 14.52 -8.79 9.34
N SER A 348 14.85 -7.49 9.37
CA SER A 348 15.17 -6.77 10.59
C SER A 348 14.05 -6.95 11.61
N PRO A 349 14.33 -7.51 12.81
CA PRO A 349 13.31 -7.68 13.83
C PRO A 349 12.77 -6.30 14.24
N ALA A 350 11.50 -6.26 14.63
CA ALA A 350 10.95 -5.07 15.29
C ALA A 350 11.87 -4.74 16.47
N ARG A 351 12.33 -3.48 16.55
CA ARG A 351 13.23 -3.07 17.63
C ARG A 351 12.64 -3.50 18.97
N ALA A 352 13.38 -4.31 19.72
CA ALA A 352 13.00 -4.74 21.05
C ALA A 352 12.69 -3.54 21.96
N SER A 353 13.33 -2.39 21.71
CA SER A 353 13.03 -1.13 22.41
C SER A 353 11.57 -0.71 22.24
N TRP A 354 10.98 -0.85 21.04
CA TRP A 354 9.57 -0.49 20.83
C TRP A 354 8.62 -1.46 21.54
N GLN A 355 8.94 -2.76 21.53
CA GLN A 355 8.19 -3.74 22.30
C GLN A 355 8.31 -3.48 23.81
N ARG A 356 9.51 -3.12 24.29
CA ARG A 356 9.77 -2.75 25.69
C ARG A 356 9.06 -1.46 26.09
N GLU A 357 9.12 -0.42 25.27
CA GLU A 357 8.40 0.84 25.49
C GLU A 357 6.89 0.62 25.51
N ARG A 358 6.38 -0.23 24.60
CA ARG A 358 4.96 -0.58 24.59
C ARG A 358 4.56 -1.43 25.80
N ALA A 359 5.41 -2.36 26.21
CA ALA A 359 5.19 -3.15 27.42
C ALA A 359 5.22 -2.26 28.67
N LYS A 360 6.16 -1.32 28.74
CA LYS A 360 6.28 -0.32 29.80
C LYS A 360 5.06 0.60 29.84
N ALA A 361 4.66 1.19 28.71
CA ALA A 361 3.47 2.04 28.63
C ALA A 361 2.18 1.26 28.99
N LYS A 362 2.09 -0.02 28.63
CA LYS A 362 0.97 -0.88 29.03
C LYS A 362 0.98 -1.18 30.54
N LEU A 363 2.16 -1.34 31.14
CA LEU A 363 2.32 -1.56 32.57
C LEU A 363 2.02 -0.28 33.36
N GLU A 364 2.51 0.87 32.91
CA GLU A 364 2.18 2.19 33.46
C GLU A 364 0.67 2.48 33.37
N ALA A 365 0.04 2.22 32.21
CA ALA A 365 -1.41 2.38 32.07
C ALA A 365 -2.22 1.44 32.97
N LYS A 366 -1.70 0.24 33.28
CA LYS A 366 -2.32 -0.67 34.26
C LYS A 366 -2.16 -0.13 35.69
N LEU A 367 -0.97 0.34 36.05
CA LEU A 367 -0.70 0.97 37.35
C LEU A 367 -1.56 2.22 37.59
N GLU A 368 -1.79 3.02 36.54
CA GLU A 368 -2.67 4.19 36.60
C GLU A 368 -4.15 3.78 36.70
N ALA A 369 -4.58 2.73 35.99
CA ALA A 369 -5.95 2.20 36.04
C ALA A 369 -6.30 1.54 37.39
N ASP A 370 -5.31 0.98 38.09
CA ASP A 370 -5.47 0.44 39.44
C ASP A 370 -5.42 1.53 40.52
N SER A 371 -5.14 2.79 40.16
CA SER A 371 -5.46 3.89 41.05
C SER A 371 -6.99 3.95 41.18
N PRO A 372 -7.55 3.89 42.40
CA PRO A 372 -8.99 3.93 42.60
C PRO A 372 -9.47 5.34 42.25
N VAL A 373 -9.73 5.57 40.97
CA VAL A 373 -10.58 6.66 40.51
C VAL A 373 -11.97 6.27 40.98
N VAL A 374 -12.27 6.57 42.24
CA VAL A 374 -13.61 6.47 42.80
C VAL A 374 -14.48 7.31 41.87
N PRO A 375 -15.38 6.71 41.07
CA PRO A 375 -16.24 7.50 40.22
C PRO A 375 -17.05 8.39 41.14
N LEU A 376 -16.74 9.68 41.15
CA LEU A 376 -17.45 10.71 41.90
C LEU A 376 -18.93 10.60 41.51
N LYS A 377 -19.70 9.94 42.38
CA LYS A 377 -21.15 9.68 42.30
C LYS A 377 -21.64 9.41 40.88
N ARG A 378 -21.79 8.13 40.52
CA ARG A 378 -22.72 7.75 39.44
C ARG A 378 -24.07 8.41 39.74
N LEU A 379 -24.43 9.42 38.96
CA LEU A 379 -25.77 10.01 38.94
C LEU A 379 -26.74 8.90 38.52
N ARG A 380 -27.23 8.15 39.50
CA ARG A 380 -28.44 7.36 39.35
C ARG A 380 -29.57 8.37 39.26
N CYS A 381 -30.40 8.19 38.25
CA CYS A 381 -31.59 8.98 37.95
C CYS A 381 -31.32 10.23 37.09
N LYS A 382 -32.25 10.50 36.18
CA LYS A 382 -32.31 11.63 35.23
C LYS A 382 -32.36 12.98 35.97
N GLN A 383 -31.30 13.38 36.65
CA GLN A 383 -31.23 14.75 37.16
C GLN A 383 -30.84 15.68 36.00
N PRO A 384 -31.62 16.74 35.74
CA PRO A 384 -31.22 17.77 34.79
C PRO A 384 -29.87 18.32 35.26
N VAL A 385 -28.91 18.38 34.33
CA VAL A 385 -27.59 18.98 34.57
C VAL A 385 -27.83 20.46 34.85
N VAL A 386 -27.95 20.80 36.13
CA VAL A 386 -27.83 22.19 36.56
C VAL A 386 -26.35 22.51 36.39
N LYS A 387 -26.04 23.31 35.36
CA LYS A 387 -24.74 23.95 35.22
C LYS A 387 -24.55 24.83 36.46
N GLU A 388 -23.79 24.35 37.44
CA GLU A 388 -23.17 25.26 38.39
C GLU A 388 -22.13 26.08 37.63
N GLU A 389 -22.56 27.28 37.27
CA GLU A 389 -21.70 28.36 36.81
C GLU A 389 -20.79 28.74 37.98
N LYS A 390 -19.66 28.04 38.07
CA LYS A 390 -18.61 28.35 39.03
C LYS A 390 -18.06 29.72 38.64
N THR A 391 -18.54 30.74 39.35
CA THR A 391 -18.12 32.14 39.28
C THR A 391 -16.62 32.23 39.60
N LEU A 392 -15.78 31.96 38.60
CA LEU A 392 -14.39 32.36 38.59
C LEU A 392 -14.38 33.87 38.32
N SER A 393 -13.87 34.60 39.31
CA SER A 393 -13.19 35.90 39.27
C SER A 393 -13.48 36.85 38.09
N PRO A 394 -13.75 38.15 38.36
CA PRO A 394 -14.14 39.12 37.35
C PRO A 394 -13.13 39.22 36.19
N PRO A 395 -13.62 39.41 34.95
CA PRO A 395 -12.77 39.55 33.78
C PRO A 395 -11.91 40.81 33.90
N ARG A 396 -10.60 40.66 33.78
CA ARG A 396 -9.72 41.78 33.44
C ARG A 396 -10.12 42.26 32.05
N VAL A 397 -10.67 43.46 32.00
CA VAL A 397 -10.94 44.21 30.78
C VAL A 397 -9.60 44.46 30.08
N CYS A 398 -9.30 43.65 29.06
CA CYS A 398 -8.31 44.03 28.06
C CYS A 398 -8.97 45.07 27.16
N VAL A 399 -8.65 46.33 27.42
CA VAL A 399 -8.95 47.45 26.53
C VAL A 399 -8.32 47.14 25.18
N LYS A 400 -9.17 46.89 24.18
CA LYS A 400 -8.79 46.76 22.78
C LYS A 400 -8.43 48.16 22.30
N ALA A 401 -7.12 48.44 22.22
CA ALA A 401 -6.63 49.61 21.52
C ALA A 401 -7.02 49.49 20.04
N GLU A 402 -7.82 50.43 19.55
CA GLU A 402 -8.04 50.65 18.13
C GLU A 402 -6.69 51.04 17.51
N ILE A 403 -6.18 50.17 16.65
CA ILE A 403 -5.10 50.50 15.72
C ILE A 403 -5.79 51.12 14.51
N ALA A 404 -5.51 52.40 14.29
CA ALA A 404 -5.95 53.17 13.14
C ALA A 404 -5.46 52.51 11.84
N ASP A 405 -6.34 52.51 10.85
CA ASP A 405 -6.02 52.30 9.45
C ASP A 405 -4.98 53.32 9.00
N ASP A 406 -3.79 52.87 8.57
CA ASP A 406 -2.91 53.71 7.78
C ASP A 406 -2.07 52.92 6.76
N GLU A 407 -1.99 53.54 5.59
CA GLU A 407 -1.14 53.32 4.42
C GLU A 407 -0.99 51.92 3.77
N ALA A 408 -1.54 51.85 2.55
CA ALA A 408 -1.18 50.88 1.53
C ALA A 408 0.30 51.02 1.11
N PRO A 409 1.04 49.90 0.92
CA PRO A 409 2.41 49.97 0.44
C PRO A 409 2.48 50.39 -1.04
N PRO A 410 3.44 51.26 -1.42
CA PRO A 410 3.62 51.67 -2.81
C PRO A 410 4.10 50.50 -3.67
N ARG A 411 3.60 50.47 -4.91
CA ARG A 411 4.00 49.51 -5.95
C ARG A 411 5.49 49.68 -6.27
N PRO A 412 6.29 48.60 -6.36
CA PRO A 412 7.65 48.70 -6.87
C PRO A 412 7.62 49.01 -8.37
N GLY A 413 8.26 50.13 -8.74
CA GLY A 413 8.48 50.52 -10.13
C GLY A 413 9.53 49.64 -10.84
N PRO A 414 9.58 49.66 -12.17
CA PRO A 414 10.51 48.87 -12.95
C PRO A 414 11.85 49.60 -13.06
N GLY A 415 12.92 48.97 -12.60
CA GLY A 415 14.28 49.39 -12.94
C GLY A 415 15.23 49.40 -11.77
N MET A 416 15.85 48.26 -11.48
CA MET A 416 17.19 48.25 -10.92
C MET A 416 18.02 47.17 -11.63
N THR A 417 19.11 47.65 -12.21
CA THR A 417 20.18 46.92 -12.88
C THR A 417 20.83 45.90 -11.97
N ALA A 418 21.12 44.72 -12.53
CA ALA A 418 21.80 43.62 -11.87
C ALA A 418 23.19 44.03 -11.35
N VAL A 419 23.37 43.97 -10.03
CA VAL A 419 24.70 43.98 -9.41
C VAL A 419 25.25 42.56 -9.52
N LYS A 420 26.32 42.42 -10.32
CA LYS A 420 27.11 41.20 -10.48
C LYS A 420 27.88 40.94 -9.19
N LEU A 421 27.39 40.01 -8.37
CA LEU A 421 28.13 39.47 -7.22
C LEU A 421 29.06 38.35 -7.73
N GLU A 422 30.37 38.57 -7.61
CA GLU A 422 31.39 37.56 -7.81
C GLU A 422 31.35 36.52 -6.66
N PRO A 423 31.55 35.23 -6.95
CA PRO A 423 31.62 34.20 -5.93
C PRO A 423 32.97 34.24 -5.18
N PRO A 424 32.99 34.00 -3.86
CA PRO A 424 34.23 33.92 -3.09
C PRO A 424 35.01 32.65 -3.43
N GLU A 425 36.32 32.82 -3.55
CA GLU A 425 37.31 31.76 -3.83
C GLU A 425 37.32 30.68 -2.74
N GLU A 426 37.36 29.42 -3.17
CA GLU A 426 37.51 28.26 -2.30
C GLU A 426 38.95 28.13 -1.79
N PRO A 427 39.17 27.90 -0.48
CA PRO A 427 40.49 27.53 0.01
C PRO A 427 40.77 26.05 -0.30
N THR A 428 41.72 25.84 -1.20
CA THR A 428 42.44 24.59 -1.40
C THR A 428 43.36 24.33 -0.20
N GLU A 429 43.01 23.41 0.69
CA GLU A 429 44.00 22.76 1.56
C GLU A 429 43.71 21.25 1.67
N GLY A 430 44.70 20.48 1.21
CA GLY A 430 44.71 19.04 1.35
C GLY A 430 45.10 18.63 2.76
N MET A 431 44.36 17.67 3.31
CA MET A 431 44.80 16.85 4.44
C MET A 431 44.47 15.39 4.12
N SER A 432 45.49 14.67 3.67
CA SER A 432 45.60 13.23 3.86
C SER A 432 45.95 12.98 5.32
N PRO A 433 45.31 11.99 5.97
CA PRO A 433 46.13 11.06 6.73
C PRO A 433 45.71 9.60 6.55
N GLU A 434 46.72 8.84 6.13
CA GLU A 434 47.21 7.63 6.80
C GLU A 434 46.20 6.60 7.32
N ALA A 435 46.17 5.50 6.57
CA ALA A 435 46.09 4.10 6.99
C ALA A 435 46.12 3.83 8.51
N PHE A 436 44.96 3.53 9.08
CA PHE A 436 44.88 2.70 10.28
C PHE A 436 44.64 1.24 9.88
N GLY A 437 45.72 0.47 9.83
CA GLY A 437 45.66 -0.99 9.76
C GLY A 437 45.28 -1.55 11.14
N TYR A 438 44.11 -2.17 11.24
CA TYR A 438 43.75 -3.02 12.38
C TYR A 438 43.92 -4.48 11.96
N SER A 439 45.04 -5.07 12.38
CA SER A 439 45.27 -6.51 12.36
C SER A 439 44.58 -7.11 13.59
N MET A 440 43.54 -7.92 13.39
CA MET A 440 43.05 -8.82 14.44
C MET A 440 43.72 -10.17 14.29
N ALA A 441 44.52 -10.50 15.31
CA ALA A 441 45.08 -11.82 15.51
C ALA A 441 43.96 -12.82 15.83
N VAL A 442 43.97 -13.94 15.10
CA VAL A 442 43.21 -15.15 15.39
C VAL A 442 43.93 -15.88 16.53
N ALA A 443 43.21 -16.19 17.60
CA ALA A 443 43.68 -17.10 18.64
C ALA A 443 43.03 -18.48 18.44
N SER A 444 43.89 -19.50 18.49
CA SER A 444 43.63 -20.93 18.38
C SER A 444 42.77 -21.51 19.50
#